data_AF-A0A9W7FYP1-F1
#
_entry.id   AF-A0A9W7FYP1-F1
#
_cell.length_a   1.000
_cell.length_b   1.000
_cell.length_c   1.000
_cell.angle_alpha   90.00
_cell.angle_beta   90.00
_cell.angle_gamma   90.00
#
_symmetry.space_group_name_H-M   'P 1'
#
loop_
_entity.id
_entity.type
_entity.pdbx_description
1 polymer ?
#
loop_
_entity_poly.entity_id
_entity_poly.type
_entity_poly.pdbx_seq_one_letter_code
_entity_poly.pdbx_strand_id
1 'polypeptide(L)'
;NKTVLDLNIQDRFTSLPNMGKVQAEYVWLGGNKELRCKTRTLSAAPASVEDLPVWNYDGSSTGQAPGDDSEVLLKPCAIFNDPFRGAPHILVMCSCHLPDVDAPQGLGAPIPTNTRT
;
A
#
# COMPACT_ATOMS: atom_id res chain seq x y z
N ASN A 1 4.36 25.13 -19.74
CA ASN A 1 3.00 25.29 -19.15
C ASN A 1 2.73 24.18 -18.16
N LYS A 2 3.04 24.40 -16.87
CA LYS A 2 2.44 23.61 -15.80
C LYS A 2 1.21 24.37 -15.37
N THR A 3 0.03 23.78 -15.57
CA THR A 3 -1.21 24.28 -15.00
C THR A 3 -1.06 24.25 -13.48
N VAL A 4 -1.25 25.38 -12.80
CA VAL A 4 -1.27 25.42 -11.34
C VAL A 4 -2.56 24.72 -10.92
N LEU A 5 -2.44 23.70 -10.06
CA LEU A 5 -3.61 23.05 -9.47
C LEU A 5 -4.29 24.03 -8.52
N ASP A 6 -5.61 24.14 -8.62
CA ASP A 6 -6.41 24.94 -7.69
C ASP A 6 -6.67 24.14 -6.42
N LEU A 7 -5.97 24.51 -5.34
CA LEU A 7 -6.08 23.84 -4.04
C LEU A 7 -7.48 23.97 -3.44
N ASN A 8 -8.22 25.03 -3.74
CA ASN A 8 -9.59 25.17 -3.24
C ASN A 8 -10.53 24.12 -3.86
N ILE A 9 -10.30 23.79 -5.13
CA ILE A 9 -11.05 22.73 -5.80
C ILE A 9 -10.69 21.37 -5.18
N GLN A 10 -9.40 21.13 -4.93
CA GLN A 10 -8.95 19.91 -4.27
C GLN A 10 -9.58 19.75 -2.88
N ASP A 11 -9.53 20.80 -2.05
CA ASP A 11 -10.09 20.81 -0.70
C ASP A 11 -11.60 20.56 -0.69
N ARG A 12 -12.32 21.08 -1.70
CA ARG A 12 -13.75 20.83 -1.85
C ARG A 12 -14.08 19.35 -2.03
N PHE A 13 -13.22 18.60 -2.74
CA PHE A 13 -13.45 17.18 -2.98
C PHE A 13 -12.90 16.29 -1.85
N THR A 14 -11.77 16.67 -1.24
CA THR A 14 -11.18 15.90 -0.14
C THR A 14 -11.96 16.04 1.18
N SER A 15 -12.75 17.12 1.34
CA SER A 15 -13.61 17.33 2.52
C SER A 15 -14.97 16.61 2.46
N LEU A 16 -15.29 15.91 1.36
CA LEU A 16 -16.53 15.15 1.26
C LEU A 16 -16.58 14.00 2.27
N PRO A 17 -17.76 13.66 2.82
CA PRO A 17 -17.88 12.55 3.75
C PRO A 17 -17.49 11.23 3.07
N ASN A 18 -16.65 10.45 3.74
CA ASN A 18 -16.16 9.15 3.25
C ASN A 18 -17.18 8.00 3.32
N MET A 19 -18.41 8.27 3.77
CA MET A 19 -19.51 7.30 3.88
C MET A 19 -19.14 6.02 4.65
N GLY A 20 -18.29 6.14 5.67
CA GLY A 20 -17.85 5.02 6.53
C GLY A 20 -16.79 4.12 5.90
N LYS A 21 -16.29 4.46 4.71
CA LYS A 21 -15.18 3.76 4.05
C LYS A 21 -13.83 4.31 4.49
N VAL A 22 -12.81 3.46 4.43
CA VAL A 22 -11.44 3.81 4.79
C VAL A 22 -10.52 3.64 3.59
N GLN A 23 -9.78 4.68 3.23
CA GLN A 23 -8.63 4.58 2.34
C GLN A 23 -7.40 4.14 3.13
N ALA A 24 -6.81 3.01 2.73
CA ALA A 24 -5.57 2.49 3.27
C ALA A 24 -4.47 2.60 2.20
N GLU A 25 -3.49 3.46 2.44
CA GLU A 25 -2.32 3.65 1.59
C GLU A 25 -1.26 2.61 1.95
N TYR A 26 -1.07 1.61 1.09
CA TYR A 26 -0.02 0.62 1.29
C TYR A 26 1.28 1.20 0.78
N VAL A 27 2.30 1.26 1.63
CA VAL A 27 3.61 1.85 1.35
C VAL A 27 4.68 0.78 1.47
N TRP A 28 5.60 0.70 0.51
CA TRP A 28 6.71 -0.26 0.51
C TRP A 28 7.98 0.33 -0.12
N LEU A 29 9.09 -0.38 0.04
CA LEU A 29 10.36 -0.07 -0.61
C LEU A 29 10.44 -0.76 -1.98
N GLY A 30 10.69 0.03 -3.02
CA GLY A 30 10.99 -0.42 -4.38
C GLY A 30 12.40 -0.99 -4.54
N GLY A 31 12.72 -1.47 -5.74
CA GLY A 31 14.02 -2.11 -6.05
C GLY A 31 15.21 -1.17 -5.89
N ASN A 32 15.03 0.14 -6.11
CA ASN A 32 16.05 1.18 -5.97
C ASN A 32 16.00 1.87 -4.60
N LYS A 33 15.36 1.24 -3.59
CA LYS A 33 15.16 1.79 -2.24
C LYS A 33 14.31 3.07 -2.20
N GLU A 34 13.54 3.32 -3.25
CA GLU A 34 12.54 4.37 -3.31
C GLU A 34 11.25 3.95 -2.60
N LEU A 35 10.46 4.93 -2.14
CA LEU A 35 9.12 4.63 -1.64
C LEU A 35 8.15 4.47 -2.82
N ARG A 36 7.32 3.43 -2.74
CA ARG A 36 6.20 3.18 -3.62
C ARG A 36 4.94 3.08 -2.78
N CYS A 37 3.81 3.49 -3.33
CA CYS A 37 2.54 3.35 -2.63
C CYS A 37 1.35 3.20 -3.58
N LYS A 38 0.28 2.60 -3.05
CA LYS A 38 -1.04 2.59 -3.68
C LYS A 38 -2.14 2.44 -2.65
N THR A 39 -3.32 2.95 -2.98
CA THR A 39 -4.46 2.99 -2.06
C THR A 39 -5.49 1.90 -2.36
N ARG A 40 -5.98 1.20 -1.32
CA ARG A 40 -7.23 0.41 -1.38
C ARG A 40 -8.31 1.02 -0.51
N THR A 41 -9.56 0.75 -0.87
CA THR A 41 -10.72 1.02 -0.02
C THR A 41 -11.02 -0.18 0.87
N LEU A 42 -11.21 0.07 2.16
CA LEU A 42 -11.70 -0.88 3.15
C LEU A 42 -13.13 -0.52 3.55
N SER A 43 -13.91 -1.52 3.95
CA SER A 43 -15.29 -1.35 4.37
C SER A 43 -15.43 -0.67 5.74
N ALA A 44 -14.39 -0.75 6.58
CA ALA A 44 -14.31 -0.15 7.90
C ALA A 44 -12.82 0.05 8.28
N ALA A 45 -12.57 0.79 9.38
CA ALA A 45 -11.22 0.92 9.93
C ALA A 45 -10.77 -0.42 10.55
N PRO A 46 -9.53 -0.87 10.31
CA PRO A 46 -8.98 -2.07 10.94
C PRO A 46 -8.75 -1.82 12.44
N ALA A 47 -8.88 -2.85 13.27
CA ALA A 47 -8.53 -2.78 14.68
C ALA A 47 -7.04 -3.06 14.89
N SER A 48 -6.45 -3.92 14.05
CA SER A 48 -5.02 -4.21 14.07
C SER A 48 -4.43 -4.44 12.66
N VAL A 49 -3.11 -4.65 12.59
CA VAL A 49 -2.40 -4.92 11.34
C VAL A 49 -2.86 -6.25 10.73
N GLU A 50 -3.24 -7.22 11.55
CA GLU A 50 -3.68 -8.55 11.15
C GLU A 50 -5.04 -8.53 10.44
N ASP A 51 -5.86 -7.51 10.68
CA ASP A 51 -7.13 -7.30 9.97
C ASP A 51 -6.91 -6.80 8.53
N LEU A 52 -5.69 -6.36 8.20
CA LEU A 52 -5.38 -5.85 6.88
C LEU A 52 -5.09 -6.98 5.90
N PRO A 53 -5.77 -7.01 4.74
CA PRO A 53 -5.52 -8.02 3.73
C PRO A 53 -4.14 -7.87 3.10
N VAL A 54 -3.44 -9.00 2.90
CA VAL A 54 -2.32 -9.08 1.98
C VAL A 54 -2.75 -8.53 0.62
N TRP A 55 -1.84 -7.81 -0.02
CA TRP A 55 -2.05 -7.30 -1.37
C TRP A 55 -0.87 -7.66 -2.25
N ASN A 56 -0.88 -7.21 -3.49
CA ASN A 56 0.15 -7.50 -4.47
C ASN A 56 0.50 -6.24 -5.25
N TYR A 57 1.56 -6.26 -6.04
CA TYR A 57 1.85 -5.27 -7.08
C TYR A 57 2.68 -5.92 -8.18
N ASP A 58 2.82 -5.20 -9.30
CA ASP A 58 3.72 -5.59 -10.39
C ASP A 58 5.16 -5.17 -10.06
N GLY A 59 5.97 -6.15 -9.66
CA GLY A 59 7.38 -6.00 -9.32
C GLY A 59 8.29 -5.71 -10.51
N SER A 60 7.85 -5.96 -11.75
CA SER A 60 8.66 -5.61 -12.93
C SER A 60 8.79 -4.10 -13.10
N SER A 61 7.72 -3.36 -12.79
CA SER A 61 7.68 -1.89 -12.74
C SER A 61 8.47 -1.27 -11.58
N THR A 62 9.04 -2.10 -10.69
CA THR A 62 9.84 -1.66 -9.55
C THR A 62 11.24 -2.26 -9.50
N GLY A 63 11.61 -3.08 -10.50
CA GLY A 63 12.90 -3.77 -10.53
C GLY A 63 13.04 -4.85 -9.45
N GLN A 64 11.91 -5.46 -9.03
CA GLN A 64 11.85 -6.47 -7.96
C GLN A 64 11.45 -7.85 -8.45
N ALA A 65 10.95 -7.97 -9.69
CA ALA A 65 10.57 -9.22 -10.32
C ALA A 65 10.77 -9.14 -11.86
N PRO A 66 10.98 -10.26 -12.56
CA PRO A 66 10.99 -10.28 -14.02
C PRO A 66 9.59 -10.01 -14.61
N GLY A 67 9.49 -9.80 -15.92
CA GLY A 67 8.22 -9.41 -16.57
C GLY A 67 7.21 -10.55 -16.78
N ASP A 68 7.69 -11.80 -16.87
CA ASP A 68 6.91 -13.02 -17.08
C ASP A 68 6.39 -13.66 -15.78
N ASP A 69 7.00 -13.34 -14.64
CA ASP A 69 6.54 -13.67 -13.30
C ASP A 69 6.74 -12.45 -12.38
N SER A 70 5.83 -11.48 -12.52
CA SER A 70 6.04 -10.14 -11.98
C SER A 70 5.34 -9.87 -10.65
N GLU A 71 4.56 -10.81 -10.14
CA GLU A 71 3.77 -10.59 -8.93
C GLU A 71 4.67 -10.56 -7.68
N VAL A 72 4.52 -9.50 -6.88
CA VAL A 72 5.13 -9.41 -5.55
C VAL A 72 4.05 -9.07 -4.53
N LEU A 73 4.08 -9.77 -3.40
CA LEU A 73 3.10 -9.60 -2.34
C LEU A 73 3.53 -8.56 -1.31
N LEU A 74 2.55 -7.79 -0.82
CA LEU A 74 2.64 -6.81 0.24
C LEU A 74 2.02 -7.39 1.50
N LYS A 75 2.87 -7.63 2.50
CA LYS A 75 2.44 -8.02 3.85
C LYS A 75 2.37 -6.77 4.73
N PRO A 76 1.19 -6.39 5.25
CA PRO A 76 1.06 -5.32 6.24
C PRO A 76 1.96 -5.55 7.47
N CYS A 77 2.62 -4.50 7.95
CA CYS A 77 3.53 -4.58 9.10
C CYS A 77 3.27 -3.53 10.18
N ALA A 78 2.75 -2.35 9.81
CA ALA A 78 2.43 -1.28 10.75
C ALA A 78 1.35 -0.36 10.18
N ILE A 79 0.54 0.23 11.06
CA ILE A 79 -0.51 1.19 10.73
C ILE A 79 -0.15 2.55 11.34
N PHE A 80 -0.39 3.61 10.57
CA PHE A 80 -0.30 5.00 11.03
C PHE A 80 -1.53 5.77 10.53
N ASN A 81 -1.92 6.83 11.25
CA ASN A 81 -2.94 7.76 10.74
C ASN A 81 -2.43 8.46 9.47
N ASP A 82 -3.29 8.60 8.46
CA ASP A 82 -2.96 9.32 7.22
C ASP A 82 -3.10 10.84 7.44
N PRO A 83 -1.98 11.60 7.48
CA PRO A 83 -2.04 13.04 7.70
C PRO A 83 -2.51 13.82 6.46
N PHE A 84 -2.53 13.19 5.29
CA PHE A 84 -2.91 13.82 4.03
C PHE A 84 -4.42 13.75 3.80
N ARG A 85 -5.04 12.64 4.21
CA ARG A 85 -6.49 12.42 4.09
C ARG A 85 -7.26 12.65 5.38
N GLY A 86 -6.58 12.61 6.53
CA GLY A 86 -7.21 12.72 7.85
C GLY A 86 -7.94 11.43 8.27
N ALA A 87 -8.46 11.43 9.50
CA ALA A 87 -9.21 10.29 10.02
C ALA A 87 -10.48 10.03 9.19
N PRO A 88 -10.86 8.76 8.95
CA PRO A 88 -10.34 7.51 9.49
C PRO A 88 -9.27 6.84 8.59
N HIS A 89 -8.65 7.58 7.67
CA HIS A 89 -7.72 7.02 6.68
C HIS A 89 -6.36 6.69 7.29
N ILE A 90 -5.67 5.71 6.71
CA ILE A 90 -4.44 5.13 7.26
C ILE A 90 -3.34 4.95 6.23
N LEU A 91 -2.10 5.05 6.69
CA LEU A 91 -0.92 4.56 6.00
C LEU A 91 -0.58 3.16 6.55
N VAL A 92 -0.21 2.25 5.67
CA VAL A 92 0.14 0.87 5.98
C VAL A 92 1.55 0.59 5.46
N MET A 93 2.53 0.49 6.36
CA MET A 93 3.87 0.08 5.97
C MET A 93 3.89 -1.42 5.71
N CYS A 94 4.42 -1.83 4.56
CA CYS A 94 4.43 -3.21 4.11
C CYS A 94 5.85 -3.75 3.91
N SER A 95 5.98 -5.06 4.10
CA SER A 95 7.13 -5.84 3.65
C SER A 95 6.80 -6.60 2.36
N CYS A 96 7.81 -6.94 1.57
CA CYS A 96 7.63 -7.52 0.24
C CYS A 96 8.05 -8.99 0.21
N HIS A 97 7.23 -9.83 -0.40
CA HIS A 97 7.37 -11.30 -0.40
C HIS A 97 7.09 -11.88 -1.79
N LEU A 98 7.70 -13.03 -2.09
CA LEU A 98 7.31 -13.85 -3.22
C LEU A 98 5.93 -14.50 -2.98
N PRO A 99 5.15 -14.78 -4.02
CA PRO A 99 3.98 -15.64 -3.92
C PRO A 99 4.37 -17.09 -3.57
N ASP A 100 3.57 -17.74 -2.72
CA ASP A 100 3.67 -19.17 -2.42
C ASP A 100 2.25 -19.71 -2.16
N VAL A 101 1.76 -20.56 -3.07
CA VAL A 101 0.38 -21.08 -3.04
C VAL A 101 0.11 -22.01 -1.85
N ASP A 102 1.16 -22.58 -1.25
CA ASP A 102 1.05 -23.50 -0.12
C ASP A 102 1.23 -22.78 1.23
N ALA A 103 1.67 -21.51 1.21
CA ALA A 103 1.89 -20.72 2.41
C ALA A 103 0.61 -20.02 2.92
N PRO A 104 0.49 -19.79 4.24
CA PRO A 104 -0.59 -18.97 4.79
C PRO A 104 -0.67 -17.58 4.13
N GLN A 105 -1.87 -17.21 3.67
CA GLN A 105 -2.14 -15.95 2.96
C GLN A 105 -1.34 -15.78 1.64
N GLY A 106 -0.79 -16.87 1.10
CA GLY A 106 0.00 -16.84 -0.13
C GLY A 106 1.44 -16.31 0.06
N LEU A 107 1.87 -16.03 1.29
CA LEU A 107 3.11 -15.31 1.58
C LEU A 107 4.32 -16.25 1.64
N GLY A 108 5.12 -16.23 0.58
CA GLY A 108 6.39 -16.95 0.51
C GLY A 108 7.57 -16.20 1.14
N ALA A 109 8.77 -16.53 0.67
CA ALA A 109 10.02 -15.95 1.15
C ALA A 109 10.07 -14.42 0.94
N PRO A 110 10.74 -13.67 1.83
CA PRO A 110 11.00 -12.25 1.61
C PRO A 110 11.85 -12.04 0.36
N ILE A 111 11.51 -11.05 -0.47
CA ILE A 111 12.34 -10.69 -1.64
C ILE A 111 13.67 -10.06 -1.21
N PRO A 112 14.72 -10.02 -2.07
CA PRO A 112 16.04 -9.55 -1.67
C PRO A 112 16.11 -8.12 -1.09
N THR A 113 15.22 -7.21 -1.50
CA THR A 113 15.18 -5.84 -1.00
C THR A 113 14.38 -5.67 0.31
N ASN A 114 13.75 -6.74 0.80
CA ASN A 114 13.09 -6.75 2.09
C ASN A 114 14.14 -6.93 3.22
N THR A 115 14.62 -5.82 3.78
CA THR A 115 15.60 -5.80 4.87
C THR A 115 14.97 -5.70 6.25
N ARG A 116 13.65 -5.84 6.36
CA ARG A 116 12.94 -5.80 7.64
C ARG A 116 13.07 -7.17 8.31
N THR A 117 14.12 -7.34 9.11
CA THR A 117 14.35 -8.50 9.98
C THR A 117 13.56 -8.42 11.27
#